data_AF-U3TX32-F1
#
_entry.id   AF-U3TX32-F1
#
_cell.length_a   1.000
_cell.length_b   1.000
_cell.length_c   1.000
_cell.angle_alpha   90.00
_cell.angle_beta   90.00
_cell.angle_gamma   90.00
#
_symmetry.space_group_name_H-M   'P 1'
#
loop_
_entity.id
_entity.type
_entity.pdbx_description
1 polymer ?
#
loop_
_entity_poly.entity_id
_entity_poly.type
_entity_poly.pdbx_seq_one_letter_code
_entity_poly.pdbx_strand_id
1 'polypeptide(L)'
;MREWQDIYTQLRQVVRELGMPLNSEPAPYREVHCALLTGLLSHIGQKDAEKQEFTGARNARFAIFPGSGLFKKPPKWTVVAELVETSRLWGRVAARIDPEWIEPLAQHLLKRSYSEPHWEKAQGAVMATEKVTLYGLPIVQARKVNTPHRSAAQPGAVYSSCADGGRLADASRLLPQQPETAQ
;
A
#
# COMPACT_ATOMS: atom_id res chain seq x y z
N MET A 1 -17.00 15.10 -29.88
CA MET A 1 -15.67 14.72 -30.40
C MET A 1 -14.71 15.90 -30.46
N ARG A 2 -15.11 17.09 -30.94
CA ARG A 2 -14.26 18.30 -31.00
C ARG A 2 -13.71 18.75 -29.65
N GLU A 3 -14.54 18.81 -28.62
CA GLU A 3 -14.12 19.20 -27.26
C GLU A 3 -12.97 18.33 -26.70
N TRP A 4 -13.01 17.03 -26.98
CA TRP A 4 -11.92 16.13 -26.59
C TRP A 4 -10.61 16.46 -27.31
N GLN A 5 -10.67 16.75 -28.61
CA GLN A 5 -9.51 17.14 -29.40
C GLN A 5 -8.93 18.47 -28.90
N ASP A 6 -9.79 19.41 -28.51
CA ASP A 6 -9.38 20.71 -27.97
C ASP A 6 -8.68 20.54 -26.61
N ILE A 7 -9.28 19.78 -25.68
CA ILE A 7 -8.69 19.48 -24.35
C ILE A 7 -7.35 18.76 -24.52
N TYR A 8 -7.28 17.77 -25.41
CA TYR A 8 -6.04 17.05 -25.70
C TYR A 8 -4.95 18.00 -26.21
N THR A 9 -5.30 18.91 -27.13
CA THR A 9 -4.35 19.88 -27.70
C THR A 9 -3.84 20.85 -26.64
N GLN A 10 -4.72 21.35 -25.77
CA GLN A 10 -4.36 22.21 -24.65
C GLN A 10 -3.44 21.51 -23.66
N LEU A 11 -3.78 20.29 -23.23
CA LEU A 11 -2.95 19.51 -22.31
C LEU A 11 -1.57 19.23 -22.91
N ARG A 12 -1.52 18.86 -24.19
CA ARG A 12 -0.26 18.61 -24.91
C ARG A 12 0.62 19.86 -24.97
N GLN A 13 0.04 21.05 -25.14
CA GLN A 13 0.81 22.29 -25.13
C GLN A 13 1.46 22.55 -23.76
N VAL A 14 0.68 22.44 -22.68
CA VAL A 14 1.19 22.62 -21.31
C VAL A 14 2.30 21.62 -20.99
N VAL A 15 2.14 20.34 -21.35
CA VAL A 15 3.16 19.30 -21.13
C VAL A 15 4.46 19.63 -21.87
N ARG A 16 4.39 20.20 -23.08
CA ARG A 16 5.57 20.65 -23.83
C ARG A 16 6.24 21.86 -23.20
N GLU A 17 5.47 22.83 -22.69
CA GLU A 17 5.99 24.01 -21.99
C GLU A 17 6.73 23.60 -20.70
N LEU A 18 6.26 22.56 -20.02
CA LEU A 18 6.92 21.97 -18.86
C LEU A 18 8.17 21.14 -19.22
N GLY A 19 8.52 21.02 -20.50
CA GLY A 19 9.69 20.26 -20.96
C GLY A 19 9.56 18.74 -20.79
N MET A 20 8.33 18.23 -20.59
CA MET A 20 8.11 16.79 -20.42
C MET A 20 8.11 16.07 -21.78
N PRO A 21 8.83 14.94 -21.91
CA PRO A 21 8.86 14.18 -23.15
C PRO A 21 7.49 13.54 -23.42
N LEU A 22 7.03 13.63 -24.67
CA LEU A 22 5.83 12.95 -25.12
C LEU A 22 6.17 11.55 -25.62
N ASN A 23 5.40 10.56 -25.19
CA ASN A 23 5.56 9.19 -25.67
C ASN A 23 5.29 9.12 -27.17
N SER A 24 6.15 8.37 -27.87
CA SER A 24 5.97 8.07 -29.30
C SER A 24 5.14 6.80 -29.53
N GLU A 25 5.08 5.93 -28.52
CA GLU A 25 4.31 4.69 -28.52
C GLU A 25 3.21 4.71 -27.44
N PRO A 26 2.11 3.95 -27.61
CA PRO A 26 1.08 3.84 -26.58
C PRO A 26 1.65 3.32 -25.25
N ALA A 27 1.33 4.01 -24.15
CA ALA A 27 1.77 3.59 -22.83
C ALA A 27 1.15 2.22 -22.45
N PRO A 28 1.92 1.34 -21.80
CA PRO A 28 1.42 0.04 -21.37
C PRO A 28 0.35 0.19 -20.27
N TYR A 29 -0.51 -0.81 -20.15
CA TYR A 29 -1.65 -0.80 -19.23
C TYR A 29 -1.27 -0.37 -17.81
N ARG A 30 -0.21 -0.98 -17.26
CA ARG A 30 0.25 -0.71 -15.89
C ARG A 30 0.63 0.76 -15.69
N GLU A 31 1.37 1.37 -16.60
CA GLU A 31 1.86 2.73 -16.44
C GLU A 31 0.74 3.76 -16.44
N VAL A 32 -0.25 3.60 -17.31
CA VAL A 32 -1.46 4.45 -17.34
C VAL A 32 -2.20 4.35 -16.01
N HIS A 33 -2.40 3.14 -15.50
CA HIS A 33 -3.14 2.94 -14.25
C HIS A 33 -2.34 3.37 -13.02
N CYS A 34 -1.02 3.21 -13.00
CA CYS A 34 -0.16 3.76 -11.96
C CYS A 34 -0.22 5.28 -11.94
N ALA A 35 -0.20 5.93 -13.11
CA ALA A 35 -0.33 7.39 -13.20
C ALA A 35 -1.68 7.86 -12.63
N LEU A 36 -2.77 7.18 -12.96
CA LEU A 36 -4.10 7.48 -12.41
C LEU A 36 -4.19 7.18 -10.90
N LEU A 37 -3.57 6.09 -10.44
CA LEU A 37 -3.59 5.68 -9.04
C LEU A 37 -3.00 6.74 -8.12
N THR A 38 -2.00 7.51 -8.56
CA THR A 38 -1.39 8.57 -7.72
C THR A 38 -2.43 9.59 -7.22
N GLY A 39 -3.44 9.91 -8.03
CA GLY A 39 -4.55 10.80 -7.65
C GLY A 39 -5.77 10.08 -7.06
N LEU A 40 -5.89 8.77 -7.26
CA LEU A 40 -7.10 7.98 -6.96
C LEU A 40 -6.88 6.91 -5.89
N LEU A 41 -5.90 7.08 -5.00
CA LEU A 41 -5.60 6.14 -3.92
C LEU A 41 -6.79 5.88 -2.98
N SER A 42 -7.73 6.82 -2.85
CA SER A 42 -8.97 6.64 -2.08
C SER A 42 -10.07 5.87 -2.82
N HIS A 43 -9.92 5.63 -4.13
CA HIS A 43 -10.92 4.97 -4.98
C HIS A 43 -10.56 3.52 -5.30
N ILE A 44 -9.58 2.96 -4.59
CA ILE A 44 -9.27 1.54 -4.68
C ILE A 44 -10.31 0.70 -3.93
N GLY A 45 -10.50 -0.54 -4.39
CA GLY A 45 -11.34 -1.51 -3.71
C GLY A 45 -10.83 -2.94 -3.85
N GLN A 46 -10.95 -3.70 -2.77
CA GLN A 46 -10.76 -5.14 -2.76
C GLN A 46 -12.12 -5.83 -2.76
N LYS A 47 -12.33 -6.75 -3.70
CA LYS A 47 -13.57 -7.53 -3.81
C LYS A 47 -13.73 -8.43 -2.59
N ASP A 48 -14.94 -8.45 -2.04
CA ASP A 48 -15.36 -9.42 -1.04
C ASP A 48 -15.47 -10.82 -1.64
N ALA A 49 -15.19 -11.86 -0.85
CA ALA A 49 -15.23 -13.24 -1.33
C ALA A 49 -16.66 -13.74 -1.50
N GLU A 50 -17.59 -13.26 -0.66
CA GLU A 50 -18.96 -13.77 -0.58
C GLU A 50 -19.95 -12.87 -1.33
N LYS A 51 -19.64 -11.58 -1.44
CA LYS A 51 -20.54 -10.56 -2.00
C LYS A 51 -20.01 -9.98 -3.31
N GLN A 52 -20.91 -9.48 -4.16
CA GLN A 52 -20.55 -8.67 -5.34
C GLN A 52 -20.25 -7.21 -4.96
N GLU A 53 -19.51 -7.03 -3.87
CA GLU A 53 -19.18 -5.74 -3.27
C GLU A 53 -17.67 -5.64 -3.05
N PHE A 54 -17.19 -4.40 -2.99
CA PHE A 54 -15.81 -4.06 -2.77
C PHE A 54 -15.67 -3.33 -1.45
N THR A 55 -14.66 -3.69 -0.69
CA THR A 55 -14.17 -2.90 0.45
C THR A 55 -13.19 -1.87 -0.07
N GLY A 56 -13.55 -0.59 0.02
CA GLY A 56 -12.71 0.53 -0.37
C GLY A 56 -11.98 1.18 0.80
N ALA A 57 -11.31 2.29 0.48
CA ALA A 57 -10.69 3.15 1.49
C ALA A 57 -11.73 3.62 2.52
N ARG A 58 -11.29 3.84 3.76
CA ARG A 58 -12.11 4.31 4.90
C ARG A 58 -13.33 3.40 5.18
N ASN A 59 -13.18 2.09 4.90
CA ASN A 59 -14.22 1.09 5.07
C ASN A 59 -15.49 1.33 4.21
N ALA A 60 -15.37 2.12 3.13
CA ALA A 60 -16.46 2.31 2.17
C ALA A 60 -16.82 0.97 1.52
N ARG A 61 -18.11 0.75 1.25
CA ARG A 61 -18.61 -0.43 0.53
C ARG A 61 -19.27 0.02 -0.75
N PHE A 62 -18.75 -0.46 -1.88
CA PHE A 62 -19.28 -0.09 -3.20
C PHE A 62 -19.38 -1.30 -4.11
N ALA A 63 -20.23 -1.20 -5.13
CA ALA A 63 -20.30 -2.19 -6.21
C ALA A 63 -19.89 -1.56 -7.54
N ILE A 64 -19.37 -2.36 -8.47
CA ILE A 64 -19.09 -1.87 -9.84
C ILE A 64 -20.43 -1.59 -10.53
N PHE A 65 -20.52 -0.47 -11.24
CA PHE A 65 -21.73 -0.10 -11.98
C PHE A 65 -22.14 -1.19 -13.00
N PRO A 66 -23.42 -1.58 -13.12
CA PRO A 66 -23.86 -2.69 -13.98
C PRO A 66 -23.52 -2.52 -15.47
N GLY A 67 -23.39 -1.28 -15.95
CA GLY A 67 -22.96 -0.97 -17.32
C GLY A 67 -21.46 -1.17 -17.59
N SER A 68 -20.67 -1.52 -16.58
CA SER A 68 -19.23 -1.79 -16.76
C SER A 68 -18.99 -3.17 -17.35
N GLY A 69 -18.00 -3.28 -18.25
CA GLY A 69 -17.50 -4.57 -18.72
C GLY A 69 -16.94 -5.48 -17.61
N LEU A 70 -16.59 -4.91 -16.46
CA LEU A 70 -16.08 -5.65 -15.29
C LEU A 70 -17.18 -6.16 -14.37
N PHE A 71 -18.46 -5.80 -14.59
CA PHE A 71 -19.55 -6.17 -13.69
C PHE A 71 -19.78 -7.68 -13.60
N LYS A 72 -19.72 -8.40 -14.74
CA LYS A 72 -19.95 -9.85 -14.79
C LYS A 72 -18.81 -10.67 -14.19
N LYS A 73 -17.57 -10.19 -14.34
CA LYS A 73 -16.35 -10.85 -13.85
C LYS A 73 -15.47 -9.83 -13.11
N PRO A 74 -15.89 -9.43 -11.90
CA PRO A 74 -15.17 -8.39 -11.16
C PRO A 74 -13.79 -8.90 -10.71
N PRO A 75 -12.73 -8.11 -10.89
CA PRO A 75 -11.38 -8.46 -10.45
C PRO A 75 -11.29 -8.46 -8.92
N LYS A 76 -10.25 -9.09 -8.37
CA LYS A 76 -9.97 -9.08 -6.92
C LYS A 76 -9.67 -7.68 -6.40
N TRP A 77 -8.99 -6.87 -7.22
CA TRP A 77 -8.62 -5.50 -6.93
C TRP A 77 -9.02 -4.60 -8.09
N THR A 78 -9.58 -3.45 -7.76
CA THR A 78 -10.01 -2.45 -8.73
C THR A 78 -9.65 -1.05 -8.26
N VAL A 79 -9.46 -0.14 -9.20
CA VAL A 79 -9.61 1.30 -9.00
C VAL A 79 -10.85 1.75 -9.76
N VAL A 80 -11.51 2.81 -9.29
CA VAL A 80 -12.63 3.45 -10.01
C VAL A 80 -12.34 4.93 -10.17
N ALA A 81 -12.73 5.52 -11.31
CA ALA A 81 -12.54 6.96 -11.49
C ALA A 81 -13.48 7.75 -10.57
N GLU A 82 -14.69 7.22 -10.32
CA GLU A 82 -15.73 7.94 -9.60
C GLU A 82 -16.53 6.99 -8.69
N LEU A 83 -16.85 7.46 -7.50
CA LEU A 83 -17.77 6.81 -6.55
C LEU A 83 -19.03 7.67 -6.44
N VAL A 84 -20.16 7.13 -6.91
CA VAL A 84 -21.44 7.86 -6.98
C VAL A 84 -22.47 7.17 -6.11
N GLU A 85 -23.05 7.92 -5.17
CA GLU A 85 -24.12 7.43 -4.32
C GLU A 85 -25.49 7.73 -4.95
N THR A 86 -26.30 6.69 -5.14
CA THR A 86 -27.70 6.82 -5.60
C THR A 86 -28.61 5.95 -4.72
N SER A 87 -28.79 4.68 -5.08
CA SER A 87 -29.44 3.67 -4.23
C SER A 87 -28.44 2.94 -3.34
N ARG A 88 -27.19 2.83 -3.80
CA ARG A 88 -26.00 2.38 -3.08
C ARG A 88 -24.80 3.09 -3.70
N LEU A 89 -23.62 2.93 -3.09
CA LEU A 89 -22.38 3.47 -3.63
C LEU A 89 -21.93 2.66 -4.85
N TRP A 90 -21.83 3.33 -6.00
CA TRP A 90 -21.43 2.74 -7.27
C TRP A 90 -20.08 3.24 -7.73
N GLY A 91 -19.18 2.32 -8.06
CA GLY A 91 -17.93 2.61 -8.74
C GLY A 91 -18.12 2.68 -10.26
N ARG A 92 -17.83 3.84 -10.86
CA ARG A 92 -17.89 4.07 -12.31
C ARG A 92 -16.48 4.15 -12.90
N VAL A 93 -16.38 3.76 -14.18
CA VAL A 93 -15.11 3.70 -14.93
C VAL A 93 -14.06 2.90 -14.15
N ALA A 94 -14.37 1.62 -13.94
CA ALA A 94 -13.55 0.71 -13.16
C ALA A 94 -12.43 0.09 -14.00
N ALA A 95 -11.27 -0.11 -13.37
CA ALA A 95 -10.14 -0.79 -13.97
C ALA A 95 -9.50 -1.78 -12.99
N ARG A 96 -9.02 -2.91 -13.52
CA ARG A 96 -8.27 -3.90 -12.76
C ARG A 96 -6.90 -3.32 -12.38
N ILE A 97 -6.50 -3.54 -11.14
CA ILE A 97 -5.15 -3.21 -10.66
C ILE A 97 -4.58 -4.38 -9.87
N ASP A 98 -3.27 -4.39 -9.71
CA ASP A 98 -2.61 -5.29 -8.77
C ASP A 98 -2.18 -4.52 -7.51
N PRO A 99 -2.30 -5.13 -6.32
CA PRO A 99 -2.06 -4.44 -5.04
C PRO A 99 -0.59 -3.99 -4.87
N GLU A 100 0.34 -4.67 -5.54
CA GLU A 100 1.76 -4.33 -5.58
C GLU A 100 2.04 -2.95 -6.19
N TRP A 101 1.14 -2.41 -7.01
CA TRP A 101 1.31 -1.07 -7.60
C TRP A 101 1.02 0.04 -6.58
N ILE A 102 0.23 -0.27 -5.54
CA ILE A 102 -0.27 0.72 -4.58
C ILE A 102 0.81 1.11 -3.58
N GLU A 103 1.54 0.12 -3.06
CA GLU A 103 2.56 0.34 -2.02
C GLU A 103 3.64 1.38 -2.39
N PRO A 104 4.29 1.32 -3.57
CA PRO A 104 5.31 2.30 -3.93
C PRO A 104 4.74 3.71 -4.14
N LEU A 105 3.48 3.84 -4.58
CA LEU A 105 2.82 5.12 -4.84
C LEU A 105 2.29 5.77 -3.55
N ALA A 106 1.89 4.96 -2.58
CA ALA A 106 1.20 5.43 -1.38
C ALA A 106 2.10 5.51 -0.14
N GLN A 107 3.43 5.39 -0.26
CA GLN A 107 4.36 5.26 0.88
C GLN A 107 4.14 6.27 2.02
N HIS A 108 3.73 7.49 1.68
CA HIS A 108 3.46 8.59 2.61
C HIS A 108 2.12 8.45 3.39
N LEU A 109 1.24 7.54 2.96
CA LEU A 109 -0.09 7.29 3.53
C LEU A 109 -0.21 5.91 4.19
N LEU A 110 0.76 5.02 3.98
CA LEU A 110 0.72 3.67 4.51
C LEU A 110 0.95 3.65 6.01
N LYS A 111 0.13 2.84 6.71
CA LYS A 111 0.34 2.49 8.11
C LYS A 111 0.84 1.05 8.19
N ARG A 112 2.00 0.88 8.81
CA ARG A 112 2.65 -0.42 9.04
C ARG A 112 2.45 -0.87 10.48
N SER A 113 2.09 -2.12 10.67
CA SER A 113 2.03 -2.79 11.98
C SER A 113 2.87 -4.05 11.92
N TYR A 114 3.60 -4.35 13.00
CA TYR A 114 4.42 -5.55 13.11
C TYR A 114 3.86 -6.43 14.22
N SER A 115 3.72 -7.72 13.95
CA SER A 115 3.25 -8.72 14.91
C SER A 115 4.19 -9.92 14.96
N GLU A 116 4.10 -10.68 16.05
CA GLU A 116 4.79 -11.97 16.22
C GLU A 116 6.32 -11.90 16.03
N PRO A 117 7.04 -11.01 16.75
CA PRO A 117 8.50 -11.02 16.72
C PRO A 117 9.01 -12.35 17.28
N HIS A 118 9.76 -13.11 16.49
CA HIS A 118 10.37 -14.36 16.90
C HIS A 118 11.79 -14.49 16.36
N TRP A 119 12.64 -15.21 17.09
CA TRP A 119 14.01 -15.48 16.65
C TRP A 119 14.04 -16.66 15.67
N GLU A 120 14.49 -16.42 14.45
CA GLU A 120 14.67 -17.49 13.45
C GLU A 120 16.14 -17.92 13.40
N LYS A 121 16.44 -19.10 13.96
CA LYS A 121 17.82 -19.64 14.02
C LYS A 121 18.49 -19.78 12.65
N ALA A 122 17.71 -20.01 11.59
CA ALA A 122 18.22 -20.18 10.23
C ALA A 122 18.70 -18.86 9.61
N GLN A 123 18.08 -17.73 9.95
CA GLN A 123 18.48 -16.40 9.44
C GLN A 123 19.32 -15.61 10.45
N GLY A 124 19.43 -16.07 11.69
CA GLY A 124 20.20 -15.39 12.74
C GLY A 124 19.64 -14.01 13.09
N ALA A 125 18.35 -13.79 12.89
CA ALA A 125 17.70 -12.49 13.03
C ALA A 125 16.32 -12.59 13.67
N VAL A 126 15.87 -11.47 14.25
CA VAL A 126 14.49 -11.32 14.72
C VAL A 126 13.60 -11.10 13.51
N MET A 127 12.65 -12.00 13.31
CA MET A 127 11.66 -11.95 12.24
C MET A 127 10.34 -11.49 12.80
N ALA A 128 9.65 -10.61 12.06
CA ALA A 128 8.29 -10.18 12.40
C ALA A 128 7.39 -10.25 11.16
N THR A 129 6.08 -10.34 11.40
CA THR A 129 5.08 -10.26 10.35
C THR A 129 4.62 -8.81 10.20
N GLU A 130 4.86 -8.21 9.03
CA GLU A 130 4.41 -6.86 8.67
C GLU A 130 3.02 -6.90 8.02
N LYS A 131 2.11 -6.07 8.54
CA LYS A 131 0.82 -5.73 7.95
C LYS A 131 0.84 -4.28 7.50
N VAL A 132 0.51 -4.05 6.23
CA VAL A 132 0.48 -2.71 5.62
C VAL A 132 -0.96 -2.34 5.25
N THR A 133 -1.42 -1.19 5.74
CA THR A 133 -2.77 -0.70 5.51
C THR A 133 -2.75 0.69 4.86
N LEU A 134 -3.66 0.92 3.92
CA LEU A 134 -3.90 2.21 3.27
C LEU A 134 -5.34 2.63 3.54
N TYR A 135 -5.54 3.75 4.24
CA TYR A 135 -6.87 4.23 4.64
C TYR A 135 -7.75 3.16 5.31
N GLY A 136 -7.16 2.24 6.09
CA GLY A 136 -7.88 1.13 6.73
C GLY A 136 -8.09 -0.10 5.86
N LEU A 137 -7.75 -0.06 4.57
CA LEU A 137 -7.76 -1.22 3.68
C LEU A 137 -6.40 -1.96 3.76
N PRO A 138 -6.37 -3.27 4.08
CA PRO A 138 -5.12 -4.02 4.13
C PRO A 138 -4.61 -4.30 2.70
N ILE A 139 -3.47 -3.70 2.35
CA ILE A 139 -2.80 -3.93 1.06
C ILE A 139 -1.88 -5.15 1.15
N VAL A 140 -1.15 -5.27 2.26
CA VAL A 140 -0.28 -6.41 2.57
C VAL A 140 -0.72 -6.97 3.92
N GLN A 141 -1.12 -8.25 3.94
CA GLN A 141 -1.68 -8.87 5.14
C GLN A 141 -0.60 -9.44 6.07
N ALA A 142 0.37 -10.18 5.51
CA ALA A 142 1.44 -10.80 6.27
C ALA A 142 2.69 -10.91 5.39
N ARG A 143 3.62 -9.98 5.55
CA ARG A 143 4.95 -10.03 4.93
C ARG A 143 5.98 -10.31 6.01
N LYS A 144 6.76 -11.39 5.86
CA LYS A 144 7.89 -11.64 6.75
C LYS A 144 8.96 -10.57 6.52
N VAL A 145 9.35 -9.89 7.58
CA VAL A 145 10.41 -8.89 7.55
C VAL A 145 11.43 -9.20 8.63
N ASN A 146 12.71 -9.10 8.26
CA ASN A 146 13.78 -9.04 9.23
C ASN A 146 13.72 -7.66 9.90
N THR A 147 13.71 -7.64 11.22
CA THR A 147 13.84 -6.41 12.00
C THR A 147 15.27 -6.26 12.52
N PRO A 148 16.20 -5.60 11.77
CA PRO A 148 17.53 -5.34 12.31
C PRO A 148 17.60 -4.07 13.17
N HIS A 149 16.76 -3.05 12.95
CA HIS A 149 16.87 -1.77 13.71
C HIS A 149 15.72 -0.75 13.50
N ARG A 150 14.72 -1.00 12.63
CA ARG A 150 13.84 0.08 12.13
C ARG A 150 12.52 0.28 12.90
N SER A 151 12.25 -0.52 13.91
CA SER A 151 11.05 -0.37 14.71
C SER A 151 11.36 -0.79 16.13
N ALA A 152 11.33 0.16 17.04
CA ALA A 152 11.18 -0.07 18.46
C ALA A 152 9.83 -0.78 18.71
N ALA A 153 9.75 -2.06 18.35
CA ALA A 153 8.82 -2.97 19.00
C ALA A 153 9.35 -3.09 20.44
N GLN A 154 8.55 -2.57 21.37
CA GLN A 154 8.76 -2.50 22.81
C GLN A 154 9.91 -3.39 23.34
N PRO A 155 10.95 -2.81 23.98
CA PRO A 155 12.10 -3.56 24.47
C PRO A 155 11.77 -4.62 25.56
N GLY A 156 10.52 -4.71 26.03
CA GLY A 156 10.12 -5.65 27.08
C GLY A 156 9.91 -7.11 26.65
N ALA A 157 9.64 -7.38 25.36
CA ALA A 157 9.25 -8.74 24.93
C ALA A 157 10.42 -9.59 24.40
N VAL A 158 11.46 -8.97 23.84
CA VAL A 158 12.60 -9.70 23.24
C VAL A 158 13.56 -10.23 24.31
N TYR A 159 13.66 -9.57 25.46
CA TYR A 159 14.58 -9.98 26.53
C TYR A 159 14.16 -11.23 27.30
N SER A 160 12.87 -11.59 27.33
CA SER A 160 12.40 -12.75 28.10
C SER A 160 12.66 -14.09 27.41
N SER A 161 12.83 -14.12 26.08
CA SER A 161 13.04 -15.37 25.33
C SER A 161 14.52 -15.78 25.26
N CYS A 162 15.45 -14.90 25.59
CA CYS A 162 16.89 -15.19 25.59
C CYS A 162 17.38 -15.82 26.91
N ALA A 163 16.56 -15.82 27.97
CA ALA A 163 16.97 -16.25 29.32
C ALA A 163 16.98 -17.77 29.53
N ASP A 164 16.31 -18.57 28.68
CA ASP A 164 16.05 -20.00 28.96
C ASP A 164 16.92 -21.00 28.17
N GLY A 165 18.06 -20.60 27.60
CA GLY A 165 18.83 -21.56 26.80
C GLY A 165 20.24 -21.17 26.39
N GLY A 166 21.13 -20.99 27.36
CA GLY A 166 22.57 -21.05 27.10
C GLY A 166 23.40 -20.07 27.91
N ARG A 167 24.12 -20.62 28.90
CA ARG A 167 25.35 -20.12 29.55
C ARG A 167 25.65 -18.61 29.38
N LEU A 168 25.47 -17.88 30.49
CA LEU A 168 25.94 -16.51 30.71
C LEU A 168 27.40 -16.34 30.29
N ALA A 169 27.62 -15.68 29.16
CA ALA A 169 28.88 -14.99 28.88
C ALA A 169 28.60 -13.48 29.05
N ASP A 170 28.95 -12.99 30.24
CA ASP A 170 29.23 -11.61 30.64
C ASP A 170 28.57 -10.48 29.82
N ALA A 171 27.35 -10.10 30.23
CA ALA A 171 26.58 -8.98 29.68
C ALA A 171 27.07 -7.59 30.14
N SER A 172 28.24 -7.48 30.78
CA SER A 172 28.75 -6.22 31.33
C SER A 172 29.44 -5.31 30.29
N ARG A 173 29.55 -5.73 29.02
CA ARG A 173 30.32 -5.03 27.97
C ARG A 173 29.50 -4.22 26.94
N LEU A 174 28.17 -4.21 27.02
CA LEU A 174 27.32 -3.56 26.00
C LEU A 174 26.32 -2.55 26.59
N LEU A 175 26.75 -1.79 27.60
CA LEU A 175 26.06 -0.55 27.94
C LEU A 175 26.70 0.61 27.18
N PRO A 176 25.93 1.42 26.43
CA PRO A 176 26.43 2.66 25.86
C PRO A 176 26.75 3.63 27.00
N GLN A 177 27.99 4.10 27.06
CA GLN A 177 28.43 5.21 27.91
C GLN A 177 27.53 6.42 27.63
N GLN A 178 26.83 6.93 28.65
CA GLN A 178 26.07 8.17 28.51
C GLN A 178 27.03 9.35 28.35
N PRO A 179 26.76 10.32 27.46
CA PRO A 179 27.55 11.54 27.42
C PRO A 179 27.25 12.37 28.67
N GLU A 180 28.28 12.67 29.46
CA GLU A 180 28.25 13.63 30.55
C GLU A 180 27.81 15.01 30.00
N THR A 181 26.75 15.54 30.58
CA THR A 181 26.33 16.93 30.44
C THR A 181 27.38 17.83 31.10
N ALA A 182 28.17 18.55 30.32
CA ALA A 182 28.92 19.71 30.81
C ALA A 182 28.02 20.95 30.70
N GLN A 183 28.03 21.73 31.79
CA GLN A 183 27.28 22.96 32.05
C GLN A 183 27.50 24.06 31.02
#